data_AF-R7H505-F1
#
_entry.id   AF-R7H505-F1
#
_cell.length_a   1.000
_cell.length_b   1.000
_cell.length_c   1.000
_cell.angle_alpha   90.00
_cell.angle_beta   90.00
_cell.angle_gamma   90.00
#
_symmetry.space_group_name_H-M   'P 1'
#
loop_
_entity.id
_entity.type
_entity.pdbx_description
1 polymer ?
#
loop_
_entity_poly.entity_id
_entity_poly.type
_entity_poly.pdbx_seq_one_letter_code
_entity_poly.pdbx_strand_id
1 'polypeptide(L)'
;MLPYISFYLVACVYYTFMSLYKQKSIELSHYLLPFLGATSGYENTPIWFLLSLSQVVCMCFVLCKMRNRYAVILGALCVSMAGYYLGRYNVPYYVDVSMLCLFPFVLGYEFRDVILDIRPIVGLPAGLLSLACYAMFPGFTNVSQNFEPMGYIPFLGISIGASLFVVYVSKAFCHTIVSTGLSFFGRNSLIILCTHMMLMSLPAVIARHLNNVWCANLLSLILVMCIECLVVFLIKKYVKFLDV
;
A
#
# COMPACT_ATOMS: atom_id res chain seq x y z
N MET A 1 -5.47 2.72 15.48
CA MET A 1 -6.86 3.18 15.69
C MET A 1 -6.98 4.70 15.59
N LEU A 2 -6.22 5.48 16.38
CA LEU A 2 -6.22 6.96 16.29
C LEU A 2 -5.85 7.53 14.89
N PRO A 3 -4.80 7.04 14.20
CA PRO A 3 -4.49 7.48 12.84
C PRO A 3 -5.62 7.17 11.86
N TYR A 4 -6.23 5.99 12.00
CA TYR A 4 -7.36 5.56 11.18
C TYR A 4 -8.57 6.48 11.30
N ILE A 5 -9.03 6.77 12.52
CA ILE A 5 -10.18 7.65 12.75
C ILE A 5 -9.89 9.05 12.19
N SER A 6 -8.66 9.53 12.35
CA SER A 6 -8.29 10.87 11.91
C SER A 6 -8.19 11.00 10.40
N PHE A 7 -7.58 10.02 9.71
CA PHE A 7 -7.57 9.99 8.24
C PHE A 7 -8.96 9.75 7.67
N TYR A 8 -9.80 8.97 8.35
CA TYR A 8 -11.20 8.81 7.99
C TYR A 8 -11.96 10.15 8.04
N LEU A 9 -11.81 10.93 9.11
CA LEU A 9 -12.41 12.26 9.23
C LEU A 9 -11.91 13.22 8.15
N VAL A 10 -10.60 13.22 7.87
CA VAL A 10 -10.00 14.06 6.82
C VAL A 10 -10.55 13.68 5.43
N ALA A 11 -10.68 12.40 5.12
CA ALA A 11 -11.30 11.92 3.88
C ALA A 11 -12.78 12.34 3.79
N CYS A 12 -13.55 12.22 4.87
CA CYS A 12 -14.95 12.67 4.91
C CYS A 12 -15.10 14.18 4.65
N VAL A 13 -14.23 14.99 5.27
CA VAL A 13 -14.21 16.45 5.06
C VAL A 13 -13.83 16.77 3.61
N TYR A 14 -12.82 16.09 3.07
CA TYR A 14 -12.39 16.28 1.69
C TYR A 14 -13.48 15.91 0.68
N TYR A 15 -14.15 14.76 0.84
CA TYR A 15 -15.29 14.36 0.01
C TYR A 15 -16.40 15.40 0.03
N THR A 16 -16.75 15.87 1.23
CA THR A 16 -17.80 16.87 1.42
C THR A 16 -17.43 18.16 0.69
N PHE A 17 -16.20 18.64 0.86
CA PHE A 17 -15.69 19.82 0.17
C PHE A 17 -15.70 19.66 -1.36
N MET A 18 -15.20 18.53 -1.87
CA MET A 18 -15.15 18.26 -3.31
C MET A 18 -16.53 18.09 -3.94
N SER A 19 -17.48 17.51 -3.21
CA SER A 19 -18.87 17.37 -3.64
C SER A 19 -19.58 18.71 -3.71
N LEU A 20 -19.39 19.57 -2.70
CA LEU A 20 -19.89 20.95 -2.71
C LEU A 20 -19.27 21.76 -3.87
N TYR A 21 -17.95 21.68 -4.05
CA TYR A 21 -17.25 22.37 -5.15
C TYR A 21 -17.74 21.92 -6.53
N LYS A 22 -18.01 20.63 -6.71
CA LYS A 22 -18.54 20.06 -7.96
C LYS A 22 -20.07 20.16 -8.09
N GLN A 23 -20.75 20.80 -7.14
CA GLN A 23 -22.22 20.91 -7.09
C GLN A 23 -22.94 19.55 -7.18
N LYS A 24 -22.37 18.52 -6.56
CA LYS A 24 -22.95 17.18 -6.49
C LYS A 24 -23.72 16.99 -5.18
N SER A 25 -24.75 16.14 -5.21
CA SER A 25 -25.42 15.69 -4.00
C SER A 25 -24.46 14.88 -3.12
N ILE A 26 -24.47 15.18 -1.82
CA ILE A 26 -23.71 14.42 -0.82
C ILE A 26 -24.54 13.18 -0.46
N GLU A 27 -24.02 12.00 -0.77
CA GLU A 27 -24.69 10.74 -0.45
C GLU A 27 -24.14 10.15 0.85
N LEU A 28 -25.03 9.87 1.81
CA LEU A 28 -24.63 9.30 3.10
C LEU A 28 -23.97 7.92 2.96
N SER A 29 -24.40 7.16 1.96
CA SER A 29 -23.82 5.86 1.60
C SER A 29 -22.32 5.98 1.32
N HIS A 30 -21.84 7.11 0.78
CA HIS A 30 -20.45 7.31 0.41
C HIS A 30 -19.49 7.28 1.61
N TYR A 31 -19.94 7.70 2.79
CA TYR A 31 -19.15 7.62 4.02
C TYR A 31 -19.02 6.18 4.54
N LEU A 32 -19.96 5.31 4.19
CA LEU A 32 -19.99 3.91 4.61
C LEU A 32 -19.33 2.95 3.59
N LEU A 33 -19.16 3.39 2.34
CA LEU A 33 -18.54 2.62 1.26
C LEU A 33 -17.20 1.97 1.62
N PRO A 34 -16.25 2.61 2.34
CA PRO A 34 -15.01 1.96 2.74
C PRO A 34 -15.22 0.70 3.58
N PHE A 35 -16.22 0.71 4.46
CA PHE A 35 -16.59 -0.44 5.32
C PHE A 35 -17.34 -1.52 4.55
N LEU A 36 -17.96 -1.16 3.44
CA LEU A 36 -18.61 -2.10 2.52
C LEU A 36 -17.62 -2.65 1.49
N GLY A 37 -16.33 -2.29 1.58
CA GLY A 37 -15.28 -2.75 0.71
C GLY A 37 -15.23 -2.06 -0.65
N ALA A 38 -15.91 -0.93 -0.83
CA ALA A 38 -15.82 -0.18 -2.08
C ALA A 38 -14.57 0.70 -2.11
N THR A 39 -13.77 0.52 -3.16
CA THR A 39 -12.61 1.37 -3.49
C THR A 39 -12.96 2.48 -4.49
N SER A 40 -14.25 2.75 -4.68
CA SER A 40 -14.71 3.77 -5.64
C SER A 40 -14.42 5.18 -5.13
N GLY A 41 -13.52 5.86 -5.84
CA GLY A 41 -13.06 7.20 -5.51
C GLY A 41 -11.76 7.19 -4.70
N TYR A 42 -10.81 8.03 -5.12
CA TYR A 42 -9.47 8.18 -4.53
C TYR A 42 -9.48 8.55 -3.03
N GLU A 43 -10.60 9.06 -2.55
CA GLU A 43 -10.80 9.61 -1.20
C GLU A 43 -11.01 8.50 -0.16
N ASN A 44 -11.57 7.36 -0.58
CA ASN A 44 -11.88 6.22 0.27
C ASN A 44 -10.74 5.18 0.32
N THR A 45 -9.80 5.25 -0.62
CA THR A 45 -8.70 4.29 -0.74
C THR A 45 -7.77 4.26 0.48
N PRO A 46 -7.40 5.40 1.12
CA PRO A 46 -6.65 5.40 2.37
C PRO A 46 -7.31 4.60 3.49
N ILE A 47 -8.64 4.76 3.64
CA ILE A 47 -9.42 4.12 4.70
C ILE A 47 -9.46 2.61 4.47
N TRP A 48 -9.71 2.18 3.24
CA TRP A 48 -9.65 0.78 2.84
C TRP A 48 -8.27 0.15 3.15
N PHE A 49 -7.18 0.84 2.80
CA PHE A 49 -5.83 0.35 3.06
C PHE A 49 -5.56 0.22 4.57
N LEU A 50 -5.94 1.21 5.38
CA LEU A 50 -5.75 1.17 6.82
C LEU A 50 -6.57 0.08 7.49
N LEU A 51 -7.80 -0.17 7.02
CA LEU A 51 -8.61 -1.31 7.44
C LEU A 51 -7.90 -2.62 7.11
N SER A 52 -7.41 -2.74 5.87
CA SER A 52 -6.71 -3.94 5.44
C SER A 52 -5.44 -4.20 6.26
N LEU A 53 -4.60 -3.18 6.46
CA LEU A 53 -3.41 -3.26 7.30
C LEU A 53 -3.75 -3.65 8.74
N SER A 54 -4.81 -3.07 9.31
CA SER A 54 -5.25 -3.41 10.67
C SER A 54 -5.67 -4.88 10.80
N GLN A 55 -6.36 -5.41 9.79
CA GLN A 55 -6.76 -6.83 9.76
C GLN A 55 -5.56 -7.75 9.61
N VAL A 56 -4.61 -7.44 8.72
CA VAL A 56 -3.36 -8.20 8.58
C VAL A 56 -2.63 -8.28 9.92
N VAL A 57 -2.49 -7.16 10.63
CA VAL A 57 -1.84 -7.12 11.94
C VAL A 57 -2.60 -7.95 12.98
N CYS A 58 -3.94 -7.86 13.03
CA CYS A 58 -4.75 -8.67 13.93
C CYS A 58 -4.63 -10.17 13.64
N MET A 59 -4.70 -10.57 12.36
CA MET A 59 -4.54 -11.96 11.95
C MET A 59 -3.14 -12.49 12.28
N CYS A 60 -2.10 -11.70 12.01
CA CYS A 60 -0.73 -12.03 12.39
C CYS A 60 -0.59 -12.23 13.90
N PHE A 61 -1.14 -11.32 14.72
CA PHE A 61 -1.16 -11.45 16.18
C PHE A 61 -1.80 -12.75 16.66
N VAL A 62 -2.94 -13.15 16.06
CA VAL A 62 -3.62 -14.41 16.39
C VAL A 62 -2.76 -15.62 16.01
N LEU A 63 -2.17 -15.62 14.80
CA LEU A 63 -1.29 -16.71 14.36
C LEU A 63 -0.06 -16.84 15.26
N CYS A 64 0.60 -15.75 15.64
CA CYS A 64 1.76 -15.77 16.51
C CYS A 64 1.48 -16.39 17.90
N LYS A 65 0.21 -16.50 18.34
CA LYS A 65 -0.14 -17.25 19.56
C LYS A 65 0.12 -18.76 19.46
N MET A 66 0.27 -19.31 18.25
CA MET A 66 0.59 -20.73 18.04
C MET A 66 2.00 -21.11 18.53
N ARG A 67 2.87 -20.13 18.84
CA ARG A 67 4.23 -20.29 19.39
C ARG A 67 5.22 -21.13 18.57
N ASN A 68 4.80 -21.68 17.42
CA ASN A 68 5.64 -22.41 16.48
C ASN A 68 5.71 -21.66 15.15
N ARG A 69 6.91 -21.16 14.79
CA ARG A 69 7.17 -20.41 13.56
C ARG A 69 6.67 -21.11 12.28
N TYR A 70 6.81 -22.43 12.19
CA TYR A 70 6.41 -23.17 10.99
C TYR A 70 4.89 -23.28 10.88
N ALA A 71 4.22 -23.43 12.01
CA ALA A 71 2.75 -23.42 12.07
C ALA A 71 2.19 -22.03 11.74
N VAL A 72 2.85 -20.96 12.19
CA VAL A 72 2.53 -19.57 11.84
C VAL A 72 2.64 -19.35 10.33
N ILE A 73 3.77 -19.73 9.73
CA ILE A 73 4.03 -19.58 8.29
C ILE A 73 3.02 -20.40 7.47
N LEU A 74 2.77 -21.65 7.85
CA LEU A 74 1.81 -22.52 7.15
C LEU A 74 0.39 -21.99 7.27
N GLY A 75 -0.02 -21.53 8.46
CA GLY A 75 -1.32 -20.91 8.67
C GLY A 75 -1.50 -19.65 7.82
N ALA A 76 -0.49 -18.79 7.78
CA ALA A 76 -0.50 -17.60 6.94
C ALA A 76 -0.61 -17.95 5.44
N LEU A 77 0.09 -18.99 4.99
CA LEU A 77 0.01 -19.47 3.61
C LEU A 77 -1.41 -19.97 3.27
N CYS A 78 -2.02 -20.76 4.15
CA CYS A 78 -3.39 -21.26 3.96
C CYS A 78 -4.40 -20.12 3.90
N VAL A 79 -4.29 -19.13 4.79
CA VAL A 79 -5.17 -17.96 4.81
C VAL A 79 -4.97 -17.10 3.57
N SER A 80 -3.73 -16.88 3.13
CA SER A 80 -3.42 -16.12 1.92
C SER A 80 -3.96 -16.77 0.66
N MET A 81 -3.83 -18.09 0.55
CA MET A 81 -4.42 -18.84 -0.56
C MET A 81 -5.95 -18.80 -0.52
N ALA A 82 -6.56 -18.87 0.67
CA ALA A 82 -8.00 -18.67 0.82
C ALA A 82 -8.43 -17.25 0.38
N GLY A 83 -7.69 -16.21 0.78
CA GLY A 83 -7.91 -14.82 0.35
C GLY A 83 -7.90 -14.66 -1.17
N TYR A 84 -6.91 -15.26 -1.84
CA TYR A 84 -6.81 -15.27 -3.31
C TYR A 84 -8.07 -15.86 -3.99
N TYR A 85 -8.59 -16.98 -3.49
CA TYR A 85 -9.80 -17.58 -4.05
C TYR A 85 -11.09 -16.85 -3.63
N LEU A 86 -11.10 -16.26 -2.43
CA LEU A 86 -12.23 -15.46 -1.94
C LEU A 86 -12.47 -14.21 -2.78
N GLY A 87 -11.44 -13.60 -3.37
CA GLY A 87 -11.62 -12.44 -4.26
C GLY A 87 -12.40 -12.72 -5.53
N ARG A 88 -12.67 -13.99 -5.85
CA ARG A 88 -13.58 -14.37 -6.95
C ARG A 88 -15.05 -14.29 -6.54
N TYR A 89 -15.31 -14.21 -5.25
CA TYR A 89 -16.63 -13.96 -4.68
C TYR A 89 -16.68 -12.47 -4.30
N ASN A 90 -17.85 -11.85 -4.36
CA ASN A 90 -18.01 -10.41 -4.04
C ASN A 90 -17.89 -10.13 -2.53
N VAL A 91 -16.77 -10.51 -1.93
CA VAL A 91 -16.41 -10.25 -0.54
C VAL A 91 -15.86 -8.82 -0.45
N PRO A 92 -16.06 -8.09 0.66
CA PRO A 92 -15.49 -6.76 0.79
C PRO A 92 -13.98 -6.75 0.56
N TYR A 93 -13.48 -5.89 -0.34
CA TYR A 93 -12.08 -5.93 -0.81
C TYR A 93 -11.02 -5.79 0.29
N TYR A 94 -11.36 -5.24 1.47
CA TYR A 94 -10.38 -5.16 2.55
C TYR A 94 -10.18 -6.53 3.22
N VAL A 95 -11.15 -7.45 3.15
CA VAL A 95 -11.08 -8.76 3.83
C VAL A 95 -10.21 -9.74 3.05
N ASP A 96 -10.55 -9.97 1.79
CA ASP A 96 -9.85 -10.91 0.91
C ASP A 96 -8.42 -10.44 0.60
N VAL A 97 -8.21 -9.14 0.37
CA VAL A 97 -6.86 -8.57 0.18
C VAL A 97 -6.03 -8.66 1.46
N SER A 98 -6.62 -8.43 2.65
CA SER A 98 -5.88 -8.65 3.91
C SER A 98 -5.44 -10.09 4.06
N MET A 99 -6.33 -11.04 3.71
CA MET A 99 -5.98 -12.45 3.75
C MET A 99 -4.87 -12.73 2.75
N LEU A 100 -5.00 -12.30 1.48
CA LEU A 100 -3.99 -12.43 0.43
C LEU A 100 -2.62 -11.91 0.88
N CYS A 101 -2.56 -10.72 1.48
CA CYS A 101 -1.32 -10.09 1.91
C CYS A 101 -0.73 -10.68 3.21
N LEU A 102 -1.45 -11.56 3.92
CA LEU A 102 -1.01 -12.07 5.22
C LEU A 102 0.30 -12.88 5.13
N PHE A 103 0.42 -13.75 4.13
CA PHE A 103 1.61 -14.58 3.96
C PHE A 103 2.90 -13.78 3.74
N PRO A 104 2.99 -12.86 2.76
CA PRO A 104 4.19 -12.04 2.60
C PRO A 104 4.45 -11.15 3.83
N PHE A 105 3.41 -10.68 4.52
CA PHE A 105 3.56 -9.93 5.77
C PHE A 105 4.21 -10.77 6.89
N VAL A 106 3.70 -11.99 7.11
CA VAL A 106 4.23 -12.92 8.12
C VAL A 106 5.65 -13.37 7.79
N LEU A 107 5.97 -13.61 6.52
CA LEU A 107 7.34 -13.90 6.10
C LEU A 107 8.29 -12.75 6.45
N GLY A 108 7.89 -11.50 6.15
CA GLY A 108 8.66 -10.32 6.51
C GLY A 108 8.86 -10.19 8.02
N TYR A 109 7.83 -10.50 8.82
CA TYR A 109 7.88 -10.44 10.28
C TYR A 109 8.78 -11.51 10.90
N GLU A 110 8.56 -12.79 10.57
CA GLU A 110 9.27 -13.94 11.15
C GLU A 110 10.74 -14.02 10.70
N PHE A 111 11.04 -13.56 9.48
CA PHE A 111 12.40 -13.58 8.94
C PHE A 111 13.07 -12.22 8.92
N ARG A 112 12.56 -11.22 9.67
CA ARG A 112 13.09 -9.85 9.65
C ARG A 112 14.60 -9.78 9.88
N ASP A 113 15.12 -10.56 10.83
CA ASP A 113 16.54 -10.51 11.21
C ASP A 113 17.41 -11.08 10.06
N VAL A 114 16.95 -12.20 9.46
CA VAL A 114 17.60 -12.79 8.29
C VAL A 114 17.57 -11.83 7.11
N ILE A 115 16.41 -11.24 6.81
CA ILE A 115 16.23 -10.32 5.68
C ILE A 115 17.12 -9.09 5.83
N LEU A 116 17.21 -8.54 7.05
CA LEU A 116 18.07 -7.41 7.37
C LEU A 116 19.56 -7.76 7.33
N ASP A 117 19.94 -9.03 7.37
CA ASP A 117 21.33 -9.51 7.24
C ASP A 117 21.69 -10.02 5.83
N ILE A 118 20.70 -10.22 4.94
CA ILE A 118 20.95 -10.70 3.57
C ILE A 118 21.97 -9.82 2.85
N ARG A 119 22.97 -10.46 2.22
CA ARG A 119 23.97 -9.75 1.41
C ARG A 119 23.25 -9.02 0.26
N PRO A 120 23.58 -7.74 -0.01
CA PRO A 120 22.99 -6.95 -1.08
C PRO A 120 22.96 -7.70 -2.43
N ILE A 121 23.99 -8.49 -2.72
CA ILE A 121 24.13 -9.24 -3.98
C ILE A 121 22.97 -10.21 -4.29
N VAL A 122 22.18 -10.63 -3.30
CA VAL A 122 21.02 -11.52 -3.50
C VAL A 122 19.78 -10.76 -3.98
N GLY A 123 19.63 -9.50 -3.60
CA GLY A 123 18.40 -8.75 -3.89
C GLY A 123 18.31 -8.24 -5.34
N LEU A 124 19.43 -7.94 -6.00
CA LEU A 124 19.42 -7.52 -7.42
C LEU A 124 18.94 -8.65 -8.35
N PRO A 125 19.48 -9.89 -8.30
CA PRO A 125 18.93 -11.01 -9.05
C PRO A 125 17.47 -11.31 -8.72
N ALA A 126 17.07 -11.23 -7.45
CA ALA A 126 15.68 -11.44 -7.03
C ALA A 126 14.72 -10.39 -7.64
N GLY A 127 15.16 -9.12 -7.69
CA GLY A 127 14.42 -8.04 -8.34
C GLY A 127 14.32 -8.21 -9.84
N LEU A 128 15.42 -8.54 -10.52
CA LEU A 128 15.44 -8.80 -11.96
C LEU A 128 14.56 -10.00 -12.33
N LEU A 129 14.59 -11.08 -11.54
CA LEU A 129 13.71 -12.22 -11.72
C LEU A 129 12.24 -11.83 -11.52
N SER A 130 11.93 -11.02 -10.50
CA SER A 130 10.57 -10.52 -10.27
C SER A 130 10.07 -9.67 -11.43
N LEU A 131 10.93 -8.80 -11.97
CA LEU A 131 10.61 -7.98 -13.13
C LEU A 131 10.40 -8.85 -14.38
N ALA A 132 11.24 -9.86 -14.60
CA ALA A 132 11.10 -10.80 -15.70
C ALA A 132 9.80 -11.61 -15.58
N CYS A 133 9.49 -12.14 -14.39
CA CYS A 133 8.23 -12.81 -14.11
C CYS A 133 7.03 -11.89 -14.37
N TYR A 134 7.06 -10.65 -13.88
CA TYR A 134 6.00 -9.68 -14.15
C TYR A 134 5.84 -9.39 -15.65
N ALA A 135 6.94 -9.25 -16.39
CA ALA A 135 6.93 -9.01 -17.82
C ALA A 135 6.42 -10.21 -18.65
N MET A 136 6.62 -11.45 -18.16
CA MET A 136 6.12 -12.68 -18.81
C MET A 136 4.62 -12.90 -18.62
N PHE A 137 4.03 -12.31 -17.57
CA PHE A 137 2.60 -12.34 -17.30
C PHE A 137 2.00 -10.92 -17.38
N PRO A 138 1.98 -10.28 -18.56
CA PRO A 138 1.46 -8.93 -18.74
C PRO A 138 -0.07 -8.94 -18.59
N GLY A 139 -0.54 -8.98 -17.35
CA GLY A 139 -1.90 -8.69 -16.95
C GLY A 139 -1.88 -7.49 -16.01
N PHE A 140 -2.85 -6.59 -16.17
CA PHE A 140 -3.08 -5.52 -15.19
C PHE A 140 -3.33 -6.19 -13.83
N THR A 141 -2.33 -6.15 -12.95
CA THR A 141 -2.43 -6.75 -11.61
C THR A 141 -2.89 -5.66 -10.66
N ASN A 142 -4.02 -5.88 -9.99
CA ASN A 142 -4.55 -4.93 -9.05
C ASN A 142 -4.82 -5.59 -7.69
N VAL A 143 -3.79 -5.53 -6.83
CA VAL A 143 -3.86 -6.05 -5.46
C VAL A 143 -4.95 -5.38 -4.64
N SER A 144 -5.29 -4.11 -4.92
CA SER A 144 -6.37 -3.42 -4.20
C SER A 144 -7.77 -3.95 -4.49
N GLN A 145 -7.90 -4.76 -5.56
CA GLN A 145 -9.14 -5.39 -5.99
C GLN A 145 -9.00 -6.92 -6.07
N ASN A 146 -7.92 -7.49 -5.51
CA ASN A 146 -7.61 -8.93 -5.57
C ASN A 146 -7.74 -9.49 -7.00
N PHE A 147 -7.16 -8.74 -7.95
CA PHE A 147 -7.17 -9.07 -9.38
C PHE A 147 -5.75 -9.40 -9.85
N GLU A 148 -5.35 -10.65 -9.65
CA GLU A 148 -4.03 -11.19 -10.04
C GLU A 148 -4.20 -12.28 -11.12
N PRO A 149 -4.36 -11.89 -12.39
CA PRO A 149 -4.62 -12.83 -13.49
C PRO A 149 -3.45 -13.79 -13.76
N MET A 150 -2.23 -13.43 -13.32
CA MET A 150 -1.04 -14.29 -13.41
C MET A 150 -1.11 -15.54 -12.53
N GLY A 151 -2.06 -15.62 -11.59
CA GLY A 151 -2.15 -16.71 -10.63
C GLY A 151 -1.39 -16.43 -9.33
N TYR A 152 -1.75 -17.19 -8.29
CA TYR A 152 -1.22 -17.00 -6.94
C TYR A 152 0.29 -17.25 -6.82
N ILE A 153 0.82 -18.27 -7.49
CA ILE A 153 2.24 -18.65 -7.38
C ILE A 153 3.17 -17.58 -8.01
N PRO A 154 2.94 -17.11 -9.26
CA PRO A 154 3.72 -16.00 -9.81
C PRO A 154 3.59 -14.72 -8.98
N PHE A 155 2.40 -14.42 -8.49
CA PHE A 155 2.16 -13.28 -7.60
C PHE A 155 3.02 -13.33 -6.33
N LEU A 156 3.07 -14.48 -5.65
CA LEU A 156 3.91 -14.66 -4.46
C LEU A 156 5.40 -14.52 -4.78
N GLY A 157 5.85 -15.13 -5.88
CA GLY A 157 7.25 -15.05 -6.31
C GLY A 157 7.69 -13.61 -6.55
N ILE A 158 6.86 -12.84 -7.27
CA ILE A 158 7.09 -11.42 -7.53
C ILE A 158 7.07 -10.62 -6.22
N SER A 159 6.11 -10.87 -5.33
CA SER A 159 5.99 -10.17 -4.05
C SER A 159 7.23 -10.34 -3.16
N ILE A 160 7.72 -11.58 -3.04
CA ILE A 160 8.91 -11.90 -2.24
C ILE A 160 10.16 -11.30 -2.90
N GLY A 161 10.35 -11.51 -4.20
CA GLY A 161 11.55 -11.06 -4.89
C GLY A 161 11.64 -9.54 -5.00
N ALA A 162 10.52 -8.84 -5.22
CA ALA A 162 10.45 -7.38 -5.17
C ALA A 162 10.75 -6.85 -3.76
N SER A 163 10.27 -7.53 -2.71
CA SER A 163 10.59 -7.15 -1.32
C SER A 163 12.09 -7.28 -1.02
N LEU A 164 12.74 -8.35 -1.47
CA LEU A 164 14.19 -8.52 -1.34
C LEU A 164 14.97 -7.48 -2.15
N PHE A 165 14.46 -7.08 -3.31
CA PHE A 165 15.03 -6.00 -4.10
C PHE A 165 14.97 -4.65 -3.38
N VAL A 166 13.86 -4.33 -2.72
CA VAL A 166 13.73 -3.11 -1.90
C VAL A 166 14.76 -3.09 -0.77
N VAL A 167 15.01 -4.23 -0.12
CA VAL A 167 16.06 -4.35 0.91
C VAL A 167 17.44 -4.13 0.31
N TYR A 168 17.72 -4.69 -0.87
CA TYR A 168 18.96 -4.42 -1.61
C TYR A 168 19.15 -2.94 -1.91
N VAL A 169 18.15 -2.27 -2.48
CA VAL A 169 18.20 -0.83 -2.78
C VAL A 169 18.46 -0.05 -1.49
N SER A 170 17.75 -0.37 -0.41
CA SER A 170 17.93 0.30 0.88
C SER A 170 19.37 0.18 1.41
N LYS A 171 20.00 -0.99 1.28
CA LYS A 171 21.40 -1.20 1.68
C LYS A 171 22.40 -0.56 0.74
N ALA A 172 22.19 -0.66 -0.57
CA ALA A 172 23.10 -0.12 -1.59
C ALA A 172 23.23 1.40 -1.49
N PHE A 173 22.15 2.09 -1.12
CA PHE A 173 22.12 3.55 -1.03
C PHE A 173 22.33 4.09 0.39
N CYS A 174 22.59 3.26 1.41
CA CYS A 174 22.52 3.57 2.85
C CYS A 174 23.19 4.90 3.28
N HIS A 175 24.24 5.36 2.59
CA HIS A 175 24.99 6.59 2.92
C HIS A 175 24.85 7.73 1.90
N THR A 176 23.85 7.68 1.03
CA THR A 176 23.62 8.70 0.01
C THR A 176 22.50 9.66 0.42
N ILE A 177 22.45 10.85 -0.19
CA ILE A 177 21.31 11.77 -0.03
C ILE A 177 19.98 11.12 -0.45
N VAL A 178 20.05 10.16 -1.39
CA VAL A 178 18.91 9.35 -1.83
C VAL A 178 18.40 8.48 -0.68
N SER A 179 19.27 7.88 0.14
CA SER A 179 18.86 7.14 1.34
C SER A 179 18.20 8.03 2.37
N THR A 180 18.68 9.26 2.58
CA THR A 180 18.01 10.22 3.48
C THR A 180 16.58 10.51 3.00
N GLY A 181 16.41 10.74 1.70
CA GLY A 181 15.10 10.93 1.09
C GLY A 181 14.20 9.70 1.23
N LEU A 182 14.66 8.52 0.80
CA LEU A 182 13.91 7.27 0.89
C LEU A 182 13.57 6.91 2.35
N SER A 183 14.47 7.17 3.29
CA SER A 183 14.23 6.98 4.73
C SER A 183 13.15 7.92 5.26
N PHE A 184 13.10 9.16 4.77
CA PHE A 184 12.01 10.08 5.09
C PHE A 184 10.67 9.54 4.61
N PHE A 185 10.58 9.10 3.35
CA PHE A 185 9.34 8.53 2.82
C PHE A 185 8.95 7.22 3.52
N GLY A 186 9.92 6.35 3.84
CA GLY A 186 9.69 5.10 4.55
C GLY A 186 9.16 5.30 5.97
N ARG A 187 9.77 6.20 6.75
CA ARG A 187 9.35 6.51 8.13
C ARG A 187 7.96 7.14 8.21
N ASN A 188 7.54 7.84 7.16
CA ASN A 188 6.24 8.51 7.10
C ASN A 188 5.28 7.83 6.12
N SER A 189 5.57 6.58 5.74
CA SER A 189 4.87 5.85 4.67
C SER A 189 3.37 5.77 4.89
N LEU A 190 2.90 5.64 6.13
CA LEU A 190 1.48 5.61 6.45
C LEU A 190 0.81 6.96 6.17
N ILE A 191 1.42 8.07 6.60
CA ILE A 191 0.93 9.43 6.34
C ILE A 191 0.94 9.68 4.83
N ILE A 192 2.08 9.42 4.19
CA ILE A 192 2.27 9.61 2.76
C ILE A 192 1.24 8.83 1.97
N LEU A 193 1.07 7.53 2.20
CA LEU A 193 0.10 6.72 1.45
C LEU A 193 -1.32 7.23 1.63
N CYS A 194 -1.69 7.66 2.84
CA CYS A 194 -3.02 8.20 3.12
C CYS A 194 -3.26 9.53 2.41
N THR A 195 -2.23 10.36 2.25
CA THR A 195 -2.34 11.67 1.57
C THR A 195 -2.12 11.57 0.06
N HIS A 196 -1.28 10.62 -0.39
CA HIS A 196 -0.92 10.41 -1.80
C HIS A 196 -2.15 10.13 -2.63
N MET A 197 -2.97 9.20 -2.17
CA MET A 197 -4.20 8.81 -2.86
C MET A 197 -5.18 9.99 -2.94
N MET A 198 -5.27 10.83 -1.91
CA MET A 198 -6.09 12.04 -1.96
C MET A 198 -5.56 13.08 -2.96
N LEU A 199 -4.26 13.09 -3.23
CA LEU A 199 -3.59 13.97 -4.18
C LEU A 199 -3.58 13.45 -5.62
N MET A 200 -4.03 12.21 -5.87
CA MET A 200 -4.05 11.60 -7.22
C MET A 200 -4.94 12.32 -8.24
N SER A 201 -5.77 13.27 -7.82
CA SER A 201 -6.48 14.17 -8.74
C SER A 201 -5.56 15.21 -9.41
N LEU A 202 -4.41 15.56 -8.82
CA LEU A 202 -3.44 16.51 -9.38
C LEU A 202 -2.88 16.06 -10.73
N PRO A 203 -2.43 14.80 -10.90
CA PRO A 203 -2.03 14.27 -12.20
C PRO A 203 -3.07 14.48 -13.31
N ALA A 204 -4.34 14.25 -13.00
CA ALA A 204 -5.43 14.44 -13.97
C ALA A 204 -5.61 15.91 -14.37
N VAL A 205 -5.30 16.87 -13.50
CA VAL A 205 -5.34 18.31 -13.81
C VAL A 205 -4.13 18.71 -14.65
N ILE A 206 -2.93 18.25 -14.30
CA ILE A 206 -1.68 18.55 -15.01
C ILE A 206 -1.72 17.97 -16.44
N ALA A 207 -2.23 16.75 -16.60
CA ALA A 207 -2.38 16.10 -17.89
C ALA A 207 -3.30 16.85 -18.87
N ARG A 208 -4.24 17.68 -18.38
CA ARG A 208 -5.07 18.54 -19.24
C ARG A 208 -4.31 19.70 -19.87
N HIS A 209 -3.16 20.06 -19.31
CA HIS A 209 -2.37 21.23 -19.73
C HIS A 209 -1.05 20.84 -20.43
N LEU A 210 -0.72 19.54 -20.44
CA LEU A 210 0.50 19.01 -21.05
C LEU A 210 0.14 17.94 -22.08
N ASN A 211 0.55 18.14 -23.33
CA ASN A 211 0.32 17.19 -24.41
C ASN A 211 1.13 15.89 -24.26
N ASN A 212 2.24 15.92 -23.52
CA ASN A 212 3.07 14.74 -23.29
C ASN A 212 2.70 14.06 -21.97
N VAL A 213 2.06 12.89 -22.07
CA VAL A 213 1.59 12.08 -20.93
C VAL A 213 2.73 11.67 -19.99
N TRP A 214 3.91 11.35 -20.52
CA TRP A 214 5.06 10.97 -19.71
C TRP A 214 5.58 12.15 -18.89
N CYS A 215 5.71 13.31 -19.52
CA CYS A 215 6.10 14.54 -18.81
C CYS A 215 5.04 14.95 -17.78
N ALA A 216 3.75 14.82 -18.11
CA ALA A 216 2.67 15.10 -17.18
C ALA A 216 2.74 14.19 -15.95
N ASN A 217 2.92 12.88 -16.15
CA ASN A 217 3.00 11.91 -15.05
C ASN A 217 4.24 12.15 -14.17
N LEU A 218 5.40 12.39 -14.77
CA LEU A 218 6.65 12.65 -14.04
C LEU A 218 6.55 13.95 -13.24
N LEU A 219 6.06 15.04 -13.85
CA LEU A 219 5.88 16.32 -13.17
C LEU A 219 4.88 16.20 -12.02
N SER A 220 3.78 15.45 -12.24
CA SER A 220 2.77 15.22 -11.21
C SER A 220 3.32 14.41 -10.04
N LEU A 221 4.13 13.38 -10.30
CA LEU A 221 4.80 12.60 -9.26
C LEU A 221 5.70 13.49 -8.41
N ILE A 222 6.55 14.32 -9.05
CA ILE A 222 7.44 15.25 -8.35
C ILE A 222 6.64 16.23 -7.49
N LEU A 223 5.58 16.82 -8.06
CA LEU A 223 4.74 17.78 -7.34
C LEU A 223 4.05 17.14 -6.14
N VAL A 224 3.47 15.96 -6.30
CA VAL A 224 2.82 15.21 -5.21
C VAL A 224 3.84 14.90 -4.11
N MET A 225 5.04 14.42 -4.45
CA MET A 225 6.10 14.17 -3.47
C MET A 225 6.53 15.44 -2.72
N CYS A 226 6.61 16.60 -3.39
CA CYS A 226 6.91 17.86 -2.73
C CYS A 226 5.81 18.30 -1.75
N ILE A 227 4.54 18.18 -2.15
CA ILE A 227 3.39 18.48 -1.31
C ILE A 227 3.37 17.56 -0.08
N GLU A 228 3.64 16.26 -0.27
CA GLU A 228 3.70 15.28 0.80
C GLU A 228 4.77 15.59 1.84
N CYS A 229 5.96 16.02 1.43
CA CYS A 229 7.00 16.47 2.35
C CYS A 229 6.49 17.60 3.27
N LEU A 230 5.75 18.56 2.70
CA LEU A 230 5.16 19.66 3.44
C LEU A 230 4.02 19.20 4.36
N VAL A 231 3.18 18.29 3.89
CA VAL A 231 2.07 17.71 4.67
C VAL A 231 2.61 16.94 5.87
N VAL A 232 3.63 16.10 5.69
CA VAL A 232 4.30 15.37 6.78
C VAL A 232 4.86 16.35 7.80
N PHE A 233 5.52 17.43 7.36
CA PHE A 233 6.04 18.46 8.25
C PHE A 233 4.93 19.14 9.08
N LEU A 234 3.82 19.51 8.44
CA LEU A 234 2.66 20.11 9.12
C LEU A 234 2.03 19.16 10.13
N ILE A 235 1.84 17.89 9.77
CA ILE A 235 1.26 16.87 10.65
C ILE A 235 2.15 16.65 11.87
N LYS A 236 3.48 16.46 11.69
CA LYS A 236 4.39 16.31 12.84
C LYS A 236 4.43 17.55 13.74
N LYS A 237 4.27 18.74 13.17
CA LYS A 237 4.32 20.00 13.94
C LYS A 237 3.04 20.25 14.73
N TYR A 238 1.87 20.07 14.11
CA TYR A 238 0.58 20.51 14.67
C TYR A 238 -0.33 19.36 15.12
N VAL A 239 -0.09 18.14 14.64
CA VAL A 239 -0.99 16.99 14.83
C VAL A 239 -0.17 15.78 15.28
N LYS A 240 0.60 15.95 16.36
CA LYS A 240 1.56 14.95 16.88
C LYS A 240 0.96 13.58 17.19
N PHE A 241 -0.35 13.49 17.46
CA PHE A 241 -1.02 12.21 17.70
C PHE A 241 -1.17 11.34 16.43
N LEU A 242 -0.84 11.89 15.25
CA LEU A 242 -0.76 11.15 13.98
C LEU A 242 0.67 10.74 13.59
N ASP A 243 1.68 11.13 14.39
CA ASP A 243 3.04 10.64 14.24
C ASP A 243 3.09 9.23 14.84
N VAL A 244 3.09 8.20 13.98
CA VAL A 244 3.15 6.77 14.34
C VAL A 244 4.53 6.24 14.07
#